data_AF-A0A0C9YKW2-F1
#
_entry.id   AF-A0A0C9YKW2-F1
#
_cell.length_a   1.000
_cell.length_b   1.000
_cell.length_c   1.000
_cell.angle_alpha   90.00
_cell.angle_beta   90.00
_cell.angle_gamma   90.00
#
_symmetry.space_group_name_H-M   'P 1'
#
loop_
_entity.id
_entity.type
_entity.pdbx_description
1 polymer ?
#
loop_
_entity_poly.entity_id
_entity_poly.type
_entity_poly.pdbx_seq_one_letter_code
_entity_poly.pdbx_strand_id
1 'polypeptide(L)'
;MAREEVSDGVGIIYTHRITDNRMSGSVCKNLDMFSRLCGDGTAERVRLMTTMRDRVKDATLAESRVSQLETNFWKPLIDAGARHRKLEENSLKSAWEIIQDLMGNGKALLLQEELVDAERHLNETTAGRALYTNFQKLNC
;
A
#
# COMPACT_ATOMS: atom_id res chain seq x y z
N MET A 1 -17.21 16.47 -29.81
CA MET A 1 -16.35 16.49 -28.61
C MET A 1 -16.03 15.05 -28.27
N ALA A 2 -14.79 14.62 -28.54
CA ALA A 2 -14.32 13.33 -28.07
C ALA A 2 -14.36 13.36 -26.53
N ARG A 3 -14.98 12.35 -25.92
CA ARG A 3 -14.77 12.09 -24.50
C ARG A 3 -13.28 11.79 -24.36
N GLU A 4 -12.59 12.56 -23.54
CA GLU A 4 -11.30 12.17 -23.00
C GLU A 4 -11.54 10.81 -22.33
N GLU A 5 -11.00 9.73 -22.91
CA GLU A 5 -10.90 8.47 -22.19
C GLU A 5 -9.95 8.73 -21.02
N VAL A 6 -10.54 8.97 -19.84
CA VAL A 6 -9.80 8.89 -18.60
C VAL A 6 -9.34 7.44 -18.52
N SER A 7 -8.04 7.26 -18.73
CA SER A 7 -7.34 6.03 -18.45
C SER A 7 -7.56 5.73 -16.96
N ASP A 8 -8.48 4.81 -16.64
CA ASP A 8 -8.91 4.43 -15.28
C ASP A 8 -7.83 3.63 -14.54
N GLY A 9 -6.66 4.23 -14.40
CA GLY A 9 -5.57 3.66 -13.66
C GLY A 9 -5.77 3.81 -12.16
N VAL A 10 -6.00 2.69 -11.47
CA VAL A 10 -6.14 2.70 -10.02
C VAL A 10 -4.81 2.39 -9.36
N GLY A 11 -4.34 3.35 -8.58
CA GLY A 11 -3.20 3.22 -7.69
C GLY A 11 -3.66 3.06 -6.24
N ILE A 12 -2.81 2.44 -5.42
CA ILE A 12 -3.08 2.29 -3.99
C ILE A 12 -1.88 2.75 -3.16
N ILE A 13 -2.19 3.42 -2.05
CA ILE A 13 -1.19 3.93 -1.13
C ILE A 13 -1.28 3.14 0.18
N TYR A 14 -0.16 2.56 0.60
CA TYR A 14 0.00 1.98 1.92
C TYR A 14 0.76 2.95 2.81
N THR A 15 0.24 3.22 4.01
CA THR A 15 0.87 4.12 4.96
C THR A 15 1.30 3.41 6.23
N HIS A 16 2.44 3.80 6.78
CA HIS A 16 2.93 3.33 8.06
C HIS A 16 3.38 4.52 8.93
N ARG A 17 2.99 4.54 10.20
CA ARG A 17 3.41 5.61 11.12
C ARG A 17 4.87 5.39 11.49
N ILE A 18 5.74 6.35 11.18
CA ILE A 18 7.16 6.21 11.51
C ILE A 18 7.43 6.24 13.03
N THR A 19 6.46 6.71 13.81
CA THR A 19 6.51 6.71 15.28
C THR A 19 6.47 5.31 15.87
N ASP A 20 5.91 4.33 15.17
CA ASP A 20 5.82 2.96 15.64
C ASP A 20 7.24 2.36 15.71
N ASN A 21 7.63 1.88 16.89
CA ASN A 21 8.97 1.32 17.13
C ASN A 21 9.07 -0.17 16.77
N ARG A 22 7.97 -0.77 16.31
CA ARG A 22 7.88 -2.18 15.93
C ARG A 22 6.77 -2.38 14.90
N MET A 23 7.00 -3.33 13.99
CA MET A 23 5.95 -3.92 13.18
C MET A 23 5.23 -4.97 14.03
N SER A 24 4.14 -4.56 14.69
CA SER A 24 3.34 -5.49 15.50
C SER A 24 2.74 -6.58 14.61
N GLY A 25 2.31 -7.69 15.23
CA GLY A 25 1.64 -8.77 14.50
C GLY A 25 0.39 -8.29 13.75
N SER A 26 -0.34 -7.30 14.26
CA SER A 26 -1.48 -6.70 13.56
C SER A 26 -1.06 -5.89 12.34
N VAL A 27 0.05 -5.14 12.42
CA VAL A 27 0.57 -4.39 11.27
C VAL A 27 1.10 -5.34 10.20
N CYS A 28 1.82 -6.42 10.58
CA CYS A 28 2.26 -7.43 9.62
C CYS A 28 1.09 -8.12 8.91
N LYS A 29 0.03 -8.48 9.65
CA LYS A 29 -1.20 -9.05 9.07
C LYS A 29 -1.89 -8.08 8.12
N ASN A 30 -1.89 -6.79 8.47
CA ASN A 30 -2.44 -5.75 7.60
C ASN A 30 -1.62 -5.59 6.31
N LEU A 31 -0.28 -5.65 6.39
CA LEU A 31 0.60 -5.62 5.23
C LEU A 31 0.44 -6.86 4.33
N ASP A 32 0.29 -8.06 4.90
CA ASP A 32 -0.02 -9.28 4.15
C ASP A 32 -1.40 -9.21 3.47
N MET A 33 -2.41 -8.69 4.16
CA MET A 33 -3.72 -8.46 3.54
C MET A 33 -3.62 -7.45 2.40
N PHE A 34 -2.83 -6.38 2.59
CA PHE A 34 -2.59 -5.38 1.57
C PHE A 34 -1.89 -5.94 0.33
N SER A 35 -0.86 -6.78 0.48
CA SER A 35 -0.20 -7.41 -0.67
C SER A 35 -1.16 -8.29 -1.47
N ARG A 36 -2.09 -8.98 -0.79
CA ARG A 36 -3.15 -9.78 -1.44
C ARG A 36 -4.19 -8.95 -2.17
N LEU A 37 -4.43 -7.69 -1.77
CA LEU A 37 -5.30 -6.78 -2.53
C LEU A 37 -4.69 -6.41 -3.88
N CYS A 38 -3.36 -6.27 -3.91
CA CYS A 38 -2.62 -5.92 -5.12
C CYS A 38 -2.52 -7.13 -6.06
N GLY A 39 -2.17 -8.29 -5.52
CA GLY A 39 -1.80 -9.45 -6.31
C GLY A 39 -0.41 -9.29 -6.95
N ASP A 40 0.08 -10.35 -7.58
CA ASP A 40 1.50 -10.46 -7.98
C ASP A 40 1.89 -9.52 -9.14
N GLY A 41 0.92 -8.98 -9.88
CA GLY A 41 1.14 -8.25 -11.14
C GLY A 41 0.96 -6.74 -11.09
N THR A 42 0.68 -6.13 -9.93
CA THR A 42 0.27 -4.71 -9.85
C THR A 42 1.05 -3.92 -8.80
N ALA A 43 2.13 -4.47 -8.24
CA ALA A 43 2.92 -3.77 -7.22
C ALA A 43 3.51 -2.44 -7.72
N GLU A 44 3.72 -2.26 -9.02
CA GLU A 44 4.07 -0.96 -9.64
C GLU A 44 3.06 0.16 -9.37
N ARG A 45 1.81 -0.20 -9.05
CA ARG A 45 0.69 0.67 -8.65
C ARG A 45 0.62 0.94 -7.16
N VAL A 46 1.62 0.48 -6.40
CA VAL A 46 1.69 0.66 -4.95
C VAL A 46 2.67 1.78 -4.63
N ARG A 47 2.23 2.74 -3.82
CA ARG A 47 3.12 3.65 -3.10
C ARG A 47 3.13 3.32 -1.62
N LEU A 48 4.32 3.06 -1.11
CA LEU A 48 4.56 2.90 0.32
C LEU A 48 4.92 4.27 0.87
N MET A 49 4.35 4.66 2.00
CA MET A 49 4.57 5.98 2.58
C MET A 49 4.70 5.89 4.09
N THR A 50 5.47 6.82 4.66
CA THR A 50 5.55 7.00 6.10
C THR A 50 4.82 8.26 6.55
N THR A 51 4.09 8.17 7.67
CA THR A 51 3.31 9.27 8.26
C THR A 51 3.82 9.60 9.67
N MET A 52 3.35 10.72 10.24
CA MET A 52 3.75 11.21 11.57
C MET A 52 5.26 11.51 11.71
N ARG A 53 5.92 11.90 10.62
CA ARG A 53 7.37 12.21 10.61
C ARG A 53 7.68 13.45 11.46
N ASP A 54 6.75 14.41 11.49
CA ASP A 54 6.74 15.61 12.36
C ASP A 54 6.83 15.28 13.85
N ARG A 55 6.43 14.07 14.25
CA ARG A 55 6.45 13.62 15.65
C ARG A 55 7.77 12.97 16.06
N VAL A 56 8.70 12.76 15.14
CA VAL A 56 10.01 12.17 15.44
C VAL A 56 11.05 13.28 15.49
N LYS A 57 11.54 13.58 16.70
CA LYS A 57 12.55 14.64 16.92
C LYS A 57 13.91 14.32 16.29
N ASP A 58 14.27 13.05 16.22
CA ASP A 58 15.54 12.58 15.65
C ASP A 58 15.34 12.09 14.22
N ALA A 59 15.77 12.90 13.25
CA ALA A 59 15.70 12.55 11.83
C ALA A 59 16.47 11.27 11.50
N THR A 60 17.59 10.99 12.17
CA THR A 60 18.41 9.79 11.94
C THR A 60 17.65 8.54 12.35
N LEU A 61 16.92 8.61 13.47
CA LEU A 61 16.04 7.53 13.91
C LEU A 61 14.91 7.29 12.90
N ALA A 62 14.31 8.36 12.36
CA ALA A 62 13.26 8.24 11.35
C ALA A 62 13.78 7.55 10.08
N GLU A 63 14.94 7.96 9.56
CA GLU A 63 15.53 7.34 8.37
C GLU A 63 15.99 5.89 8.62
N SER A 64 16.51 5.59 9.81
CA SER A 64 16.84 4.21 10.22
C SER A 64 15.61 3.29 10.22
N ARG A 65 14.47 3.77 10.72
CA ARG A 65 13.21 3.02 10.68
C ARG A 65 12.68 2.84 9.26
N VAL A 66 12.78 3.86 8.41
CA VAL A 66 12.45 3.74 6.97
C VAL A 66 13.31 2.64 6.34
N SER A 67 14.62 2.66 6.57
CA SER A 67 15.52 1.63 6.03
C SER A 67 15.11 0.23 6.47
N GLN A 68 14.75 0.04 7.75
CA GLN A 68 14.24 -1.25 8.24
C GLN A 68 12.93 -1.68 7.57
N LEU A 69 12.03 -0.75 7.27
CA LEU A 69 10.82 -1.04 6.50
C LEU A 69 11.19 -1.51 5.10
N GLU A 70 12.03 -0.77 4.39
CA GLU A 70 12.45 -1.06 3.01
C GLU A 70 13.20 -2.38 2.88
N THR A 71 14.14 -2.68 3.77
CA THR A 71 15.00 -3.88 3.67
C THR A 71 14.33 -5.15 4.15
N ASN A 72 13.30 -5.05 4.99
CA ASN A 72 12.69 -6.21 5.65
C ASN A 72 11.22 -6.37 5.25
N PHE A 73 10.36 -5.45 5.71
CA PHE A 73 8.91 -5.65 5.67
C PHE A 73 8.31 -5.32 4.30
N TRP A 74 8.77 -4.23 3.69
CA TRP A 74 8.34 -3.77 2.38
C TRP A 74 9.15 -4.39 1.25
N LYS A 75 10.26 -5.05 1.56
CA LYS A 75 11.13 -5.67 0.56
C LYS A 75 10.38 -6.50 -0.48
N PRO A 76 9.44 -7.40 -0.12
CA PRO A 76 8.72 -8.19 -1.13
C PRO A 76 7.89 -7.31 -2.09
N LEU A 77 7.27 -6.24 -1.60
CA LEU A 77 6.51 -5.31 -2.43
C LEU A 77 7.43 -4.46 -3.31
N ILE A 78 8.56 -3.99 -2.75
CA ILE A 78 9.56 -3.20 -3.48
C ILE A 78 10.19 -4.04 -4.58
N ASP A 79 10.57 -5.28 -4.30
CA ASP A 79 11.11 -6.22 -5.27
C ASP A 79 10.10 -6.52 -6.39
N ALA A 80 8.80 -6.45 -6.11
CA ALA A 80 7.72 -6.58 -7.10
C ALA A 80 7.39 -5.28 -7.86
N GLY A 81 8.02 -4.15 -7.53
CA GLY A 81 7.88 -2.86 -8.24
C GLY A 81 7.21 -1.74 -7.46
N ALA A 82 6.80 -1.96 -6.21
CA ALA A 82 6.30 -0.89 -5.35
C ALA A 82 7.38 0.16 -5.08
N ARG A 83 6.96 1.41 -4.95
CA ARG A 83 7.88 2.52 -4.66
C ARG A 83 7.59 3.12 -3.30
N HIS A 84 8.61 3.26 -2.46
CA HIS A 84 8.52 4.13 -1.30
C HIS A 84 8.58 5.61 -1.74
N ARG A 85 7.66 6.41 -1.21
CA ARG A 85 7.64 7.86 -1.38
C ARG A 85 7.56 8.54 -0.02
N LYS A 86 8.43 9.52 0.17
CA LYS A 86 8.40 10.41 1.33
C LYS A 86 7.48 11.58 1.01
N LEU A 87 6.53 11.84 1.90
CA LEU A 87 5.75 13.07 1.87
C LEU A 87 6.55 14.16 2.56
N GLU A 88 6.90 15.21 1.82
CA GLU A 88 7.55 16.38 2.41
C GLU A 88 6.56 17.19 3.26
N GLU A 89 7.04 17.73 4.38
CA GLU A 89 6.20 18.39 5.38
C GLU A 89 5.43 19.57 4.80
N ASN A 90 4.11 19.60 5.03
CA ASN A 90 3.17 20.62 4.52
C ASN A 90 3.23 20.87 3.01
N SER A 91 3.70 19.89 2.22
CA SER A 91 3.87 20.06 0.77
C SER A 91 2.71 19.43 0.00
N LEU A 92 1.71 20.25 -0.33
CA LEU A 92 0.65 19.88 -1.29
C LEU A 92 1.25 19.42 -2.62
N LYS A 93 2.37 20.03 -3.03
CA LYS A 93 3.12 19.66 -4.23
C LYS A 93 3.61 18.20 -4.15
N SER A 94 4.26 17.82 -3.05
CA SER A 94 4.75 16.44 -2.85
C SER A 94 3.60 15.44 -2.85
N ALA A 95 2.46 15.77 -2.22
CA ALA A 95 1.27 14.93 -2.24
C ALA A 95 0.75 14.71 -3.68
N TRP A 96 0.68 15.79 -4.47
CA TRP A 96 0.23 15.69 -5.86
C TRP A 96 1.25 14.92 -6.73
N GLU A 97 2.56 15.12 -6.54
CA GLU A 97 3.56 14.33 -7.28
C GLU A 97 3.39 12.82 -7.05
N ILE A 98 3.04 12.40 -5.82
CA ILE A 98 2.78 11.00 -5.48
C ILE A 98 1.52 10.48 -6.18
N ILE A 99 0.44 11.26 -6.20
CA ILE A 99 -0.81 10.86 -6.88
C ILE A 99 -0.59 10.82 -8.40
N GLN A 100 0.11 11.81 -8.98
CA GLN A 100 0.44 11.80 -10.41
C GLN A 100 1.29 10.59 -10.81
N ASP A 101 2.22 10.17 -9.94
CA ASP A 101 3.02 8.96 -10.12
C ASP A 101 2.18 7.67 -10.11
N LEU A 102 0.93 7.74 -9.63
CA LEU A 102 -0.04 6.63 -9.64
C LEU A 102 -1.06 6.74 -10.78
N MET A 103 -1.21 7.91 -11.40
CA MET A 103 -2.11 8.11 -12.53
C MET A 103 -1.53 7.51 -13.82
N GLY A 104 -2.40 7.11 -14.73
CA GLY A 104 -2.04 6.61 -16.06
C GLY A 104 -2.41 5.14 -16.28
N ASN A 105 -2.18 4.65 -17.50
CA ASN A 105 -2.56 3.31 -17.92
C ASN A 105 -1.76 2.24 -17.18
N GLY A 106 -2.44 1.24 -16.65
CA GLY A 106 -1.82 0.13 -15.93
C GLY A 106 -2.89 -0.78 -15.36
N LYS A 107 -2.51 -1.99 -14.99
CA LYS A 107 -3.46 -3.06 -14.62
C LYS A 107 -4.30 -2.68 -13.41
N ALA A 108 -5.55 -3.14 -13.40
CA ALA A 108 -6.42 -3.08 -12.24
C ALA A 108 -5.81 -3.92 -11.10
N LEU A 109 -6.06 -3.53 -9.86
CA LEU A 109 -5.63 -4.31 -8.70
C LEU A 109 -6.40 -5.63 -8.66
N LEU A 110 -5.79 -6.70 -8.13
CA LEU A 110 -6.46 -8.01 -8.02
C LEU A 110 -7.82 -7.92 -7.32
N LEU A 111 -7.95 -7.08 -6.28
CA LEU A 111 -9.25 -6.88 -5.64
C LEU A 111 -10.32 -6.39 -6.63
N GLN A 112 -9.97 -5.47 -7.54
CA GLN A 112 -10.92 -4.92 -8.50
C GLN A 112 -11.30 -5.96 -9.55
N GLU A 113 -10.33 -6.73 -10.05
CA GLU A 113 -10.58 -7.85 -10.96
C GLU A 113 -11.50 -8.89 -10.29
N GLU A 114 -11.25 -9.22 -9.00
CA GLU A 114 -12.07 -10.18 -8.26
C GLU A 114 -13.50 -9.68 -8.01
N LEU A 115 -13.68 -8.41 -7.66
CA LEU A 115 -14.98 -7.84 -7.34
C LEU A 115 -15.82 -7.51 -8.57
N VAL A 116 -15.20 -7.00 -9.64
CA VAL A 116 -15.88 -6.45 -10.81
C VAL A 116 -15.91 -7.49 -11.93
N ASP A 117 -14.74 -7.95 -12.38
CA ASP A 117 -14.66 -8.79 -13.58
C ASP A 117 -15.06 -10.24 -13.28
N ALA A 118 -14.70 -10.74 -12.09
CA ALA A 118 -15.06 -12.07 -11.63
C ALA A 118 -16.36 -12.10 -10.78
N GLU A 119 -16.99 -10.94 -10.57
CA GLU A 119 -18.27 -10.77 -9.85
C GLU A 119 -18.31 -11.45 -8.46
N ARG A 120 -17.17 -11.50 -7.75
CA ARG A 120 -17.10 -12.16 -6.44
C ARG A 120 -17.58 -11.24 -5.34
N HIS A 121 -18.20 -11.81 -4.31
CA HIS A 121 -18.44 -11.06 -3.09
C HIS A 121 -17.12 -10.75 -2.36
N LEU A 122 -17.07 -9.67 -1.57
CA LEU A 122 -15.86 -9.26 -0.86
C LEU A 122 -15.26 -10.37 0.01
N ASN A 123 -16.09 -11.17 0.70
CA ASN A 123 -15.66 -12.30 1.52
C ASN A 123 -15.07 -13.47 0.70
N GLU A 124 -15.33 -13.50 -0.60
CA GLU A 124 -14.81 -14.47 -1.55
C GLU A 124 -13.56 -13.96 -2.26
N THR A 125 -13.10 -12.74 -2.04
CA THR A 125 -11.84 -12.24 -2.61
C THR A 125 -10.64 -12.87 -1.92
N THR A 126 -9.48 -12.87 -2.58
CA THR A 126 -8.24 -13.40 -2.00
C THR A 126 -7.85 -12.64 -0.72
N ALA A 127 -8.00 -11.31 -0.74
CA ALA A 127 -7.79 -10.47 0.44
C ALA A 127 -8.87 -10.70 1.52
N GLY A 128 -10.14 -10.80 1.14
CA GLY A 128 -11.26 -11.01 2.06
C GLY A 128 -11.17 -12.33 2.82
N ARG A 129 -10.83 -13.43 2.13
CA ARG A 129 -10.57 -14.73 2.78
C ARG A 129 -9.40 -14.65 3.77
N ALA A 130 -8.30 -14.02 3.38
CA ALA A 130 -7.14 -13.88 4.26
C ALA A 130 -7.45 -13.05 5.51
N LEU A 131 -8.22 -11.98 5.36
CA LEU A 131 -8.72 -11.18 6.47
C LEU A 131 -9.58 -12.03 7.42
N TYR A 132 -10.51 -12.82 6.88
CA TYR A 132 -11.40 -13.68 7.68
C TYR A 132 -10.63 -14.78 8.43
N THR A 133 -9.66 -15.44 7.80
CA THR A 133 -8.78 -16.41 8.47
C THR A 133 -8.01 -15.76 9.62
N ASN A 134 -7.57 -14.52 9.46
CA ASN A 134 -6.87 -13.77 10.52
C ASN A 134 -7.80 -13.42 11.69
N PHE A 135 -9.09 -13.16 11.45
CA PHE A 135 -10.08 -12.95 12.50
C PHE A 135 -10.41 -14.22 13.27
N GLN A 136 -10.54 -15.37 12.60
CA GLN A 136 -10.82 -16.64 13.29
C GLN A 136 -9.70 -17.02 14.26
N LYS A 137 -8.43 -16.79 13.90
CA LYS A 137 -7.26 -17.02 14.75
C LYS A 137 -7.14 -16.09 15.97
N LEU A 138 -7.98 -15.06 16.08
CA LEU A 138 -8.05 -14.17 17.24
C LEU A 138 -9.11 -14.63 18.26
N ASN A 139 -9.97 -15.57 17.88
CA ASN A 139 -11.03 -16.14 18.70
C ASN A 139 -10.67 -17.54 19.24
N CYS A 140 -9.39 -17.90 19.21
CA CYS A 140 -8.81 -19.11 19.81
C CYS A 140 -7.78 -18.67 20.85
#